data_AF-A0A7Y3N816-F1
#
_entry.id   AF-A0A7Y3N816-F1
#
_cell.length_a   1.000
_cell.length_b   1.000
_cell.length_c   1.000
_cell.angle_alpha   90.00
_cell.angle_beta   90.00
_cell.angle_gamma   90.00
#
_symmetry.space_group_name_H-M   'P 1'
#
loop_
_entity.id
_entity.type
_entity.pdbx_description
1 polymer ?
#
loop_
_entity_poly.entity_id
_entity_poly.type
_entity_poly.pdbx_seq_one_letter_code
_entity_poly.pdbx_strand_id
1 'polypeptide(L)'
;MSKESVIGEIHNLFEAAVLTMFESFGCEIKRILEPPYELTDVPLASMDAGSQDIEVMIFISMPLPILALTYPSSLERIIAIDESTLEAWFPELANQLMGKLKNKLILYGCNLQMGLPNSYFGKNLSEVLPEGYDHATFYFDVDGEVFETCLSINIFNEDMVVLSSGNVDTGPDDGELELF
;
A
#
# COMPACT_ATOMS: atom_id res chain seq x y z
N MET A 1 23.85 1.90 -5.23
CA MET A 1 22.70 1.19 -5.83
C MET A 1 22.15 2.09 -6.93
N SER A 2 21.67 1.57 -8.06
CA SER A 2 21.10 2.43 -9.12
C SER A 2 19.69 2.93 -8.73
N LYS A 3 19.24 4.03 -9.33
CA LYS A 3 17.85 4.53 -9.19
C LYS A 3 16.81 3.43 -9.45
N GLU A 4 17.01 2.66 -10.52
CA GLU A 4 16.15 1.52 -10.88
C GLU A 4 16.08 0.46 -9.77
N SER A 5 17.20 0.18 -9.10
CA SER A 5 17.25 -0.78 -8.01
C SER A 5 16.59 -0.26 -6.74
N VAL A 6 16.65 1.05 -6.47
CA VAL A 6 15.89 1.68 -5.38
C VAL A 6 14.39 1.55 -5.64
N ILE A 7 13.95 1.89 -6.85
CA ILE A 7 12.54 1.79 -7.26
C ILE A 7 12.04 0.35 -7.13
N GLY A 8 12.82 -0.63 -7.62
CA GLY A 8 12.49 -2.04 -7.50
C GLY A 8 12.33 -2.50 -6.04
N GLU A 9 13.18 -2.03 -5.13
CA GLU A 9 13.03 -2.36 -3.71
C GLU A 9 11.78 -1.71 -3.09
N ILE A 10 11.48 -0.47 -3.45
CA ILE A 10 10.26 0.21 -2.98
C ILE A 10 9.00 -0.53 -3.49
N HIS A 11 9.01 -1.03 -4.73
CA HIS A 11 7.93 -1.87 -5.26
C HIS A 11 7.74 -3.14 -4.41
N ASN A 12 8.82 -3.83 -4.03
CA ASN A 12 8.75 -5.01 -3.17
C ASN A 12 8.17 -4.67 -1.79
N LEU A 13 8.61 -3.56 -1.19
CA LEU A 13 8.11 -3.10 0.11
C LEU A 13 6.63 -2.72 0.03
N PHE A 14 6.20 -2.13 -1.07
CA PHE A 14 4.81 -1.76 -1.31
C PHE A 14 3.92 -2.99 -1.47
N GLU A 15 4.31 -3.97 -2.30
CA GLU A 15 3.58 -5.23 -2.42
C GLU A 15 3.45 -5.93 -1.05
N ALA A 16 4.55 -6.01 -0.30
CA ALA A 16 4.52 -6.55 1.05
C ALA A 16 3.62 -5.74 2.01
N ALA A 17 3.48 -4.42 1.81
CA ALA A 17 2.59 -3.58 2.62
C ALA A 17 1.12 -3.86 2.31
N VAL A 18 0.78 -4.08 1.04
CA VAL A 18 -0.56 -4.47 0.60
C VAL A 18 -0.94 -5.83 1.20
N LEU A 19 -0.09 -6.84 1.02
CA LEU A 19 -0.35 -8.20 1.55
C LEU A 19 -0.59 -8.17 3.06
N THR A 20 0.33 -7.58 3.83
CA THR A 20 0.21 -7.46 5.29
C THR A 20 -0.97 -6.57 5.72
N MET A 21 -1.49 -5.68 4.87
CA MET A 21 -2.69 -4.91 5.18
C MET A 21 -3.93 -5.80 5.16
N PHE A 22 -4.15 -6.51 4.06
CA PHE A 22 -5.34 -7.35 3.89
C PHE A 22 -5.33 -8.58 4.80
N GLU A 23 -4.16 -9.19 5.02
CA GLU A 23 -4.01 -10.24 6.03
C GLU A 23 -4.42 -9.75 7.43
N SER A 24 -4.14 -8.49 7.77
CA SER A 24 -4.54 -7.92 9.06
C SER A 24 -6.05 -7.65 9.19
N PHE A 25 -6.78 -7.64 8.07
CA PHE A 25 -8.24 -7.65 8.05
C PHE A 25 -8.84 -9.07 8.09
N GLY A 26 -7.99 -10.11 8.02
CA GLY A 26 -8.41 -11.50 8.00
C GLY A 26 -8.76 -12.04 6.62
N CYS A 27 -8.42 -11.32 5.55
CA CYS A 27 -8.64 -11.74 4.17
C CYS A 27 -7.56 -12.70 3.68
N GLU A 28 -7.92 -13.63 2.79
CA GLU A 28 -6.96 -14.35 1.94
C GLU A 28 -6.60 -13.46 0.75
N ILE A 29 -5.33 -13.04 0.65
CA ILE A 29 -4.85 -12.16 -0.43
C ILE A 29 -3.68 -12.79 -1.19
N LYS A 30 -3.66 -12.62 -2.51
CA LYS A 30 -2.51 -12.99 -3.36
C LYS A 30 -2.32 -12.01 -4.51
N ARG A 31 -1.06 -11.79 -4.90
CA ARG A 31 -0.70 -11.07 -6.12
C ARG A 31 -1.09 -11.89 -7.36
N ILE A 32 -1.73 -11.25 -8.33
CA ILE A 32 -2.05 -11.86 -9.65
C ILE A 32 -1.37 -11.06 -10.77
N LEU A 33 -0.91 -11.72 -11.83
CA LEU A 33 -0.19 -11.01 -12.91
C LEU A 33 -1.10 -10.10 -13.73
N GLU A 34 -2.28 -10.61 -14.07
CA GLU A 34 -3.30 -9.91 -14.87
C GLU A 34 -4.67 -10.16 -14.23
N PRO A 35 -5.55 -9.14 -14.20
CA PRO A 35 -6.89 -9.33 -13.68
C PRO A 35 -7.74 -10.15 -14.68
N PRO A 36 -8.66 -11.00 -14.20
CA PRO A 36 -9.53 -11.81 -15.05
C PRO A 36 -10.56 -10.98 -15.83
N TYR A 37 -10.76 -9.71 -15.47
CA TYR A 37 -11.64 -8.73 -16.11
C TYR A 37 -11.11 -7.31 -15.88
N GLU A 38 -11.54 -6.36 -16.71
CA GLU A 38 -11.23 -4.95 -16.50
C GLU A 38 -12.03 -4.39 -15.33
N LEU A 39 -11.37 -3.64 -14.45
CA LEU A 39 -12.00 -2.91 -13.36
C LEU A 39 -12.55 -1.59 -13.91
N THR A 40 -13.84 -1.57 -14.24
CA THR A 40 -14.53 -0.37 -14.74
C THR A 40 -15.41 0.24 -13.67
N ASP A 41 -15.50 1.56 -13.62
CA ASP A 41 -16.38 2.32 -12.72
C ASP A 41 -16.17 2.01 -11.22
N VAL A 42 -14.97 1.57 -10.85
CA VAL A 42 -14.57 1.39 -9.47
C VAL A 42 -14.11 2.73 -8.87
N PRO A 43 -14.46 3.02 -7.60
CA PRO A 43 -13.97 4.21 -6.94
C PRO A 43 -12.45 4.13 -6.80
N LEU A 44 -11.79 5.29 -6.85
CA LEU A 44 -10.35 5.42 -6.61
C LEU A 44 -10.07 6.28 -5.38
N ALA A 45 -9.14 5.85 -4.53
CA ALA A 45 -8.56 6.66 -3.46
C ALA A 45 -7.05 6.83 -3.70
N SER A 46 -6.51 8.01 -3.41
CA SER A 46 -5.06 8.24 -3.41
C SER A 46 -4.57 8.77 -2.08
N MET A 47 -3.29 8.55 -1.81
CA MET A 47 -2.59 9.14 -0.67
C MET A 47 -1.16 9.46 -1.11
N ASP A 48 -0.73 10.68 -0.85
CA ASP A 48 0.64 11.13 -1.10
C ASP A 48 1.48 11.13 0.19
N ALA A 49 2.79 10.96 0.03
CA ALA A 49 3.76 11.16 1.09
C ALA A 49 5.12 11.50 0.48
N GLY A 50 5.89 12.34 1.16
CA GLY A 50 7.15 12.83 0.60
C GLY A 50 8.20 13.21 1.63
N SER A 51 9.41 13.40 1.14
CA SER A 51 10.58 13.88 1.86
C SER A 51 11.40 14.77 0.93
N GLN A 52 12.58 15.21 1.36
CA GLN A 52 13.48 15.98 0.50
C GLN A 52 14.09 15.13 -0.63
N ASP A 53 14.11 13.80 -0.48
CA ASP A 53 14.80 12.89 -1.40
C ASP A 53 13.84 12.16 -2.35
N ILE A 54 12.61 11.93 -1.91
CA ILE A 54 11.62 11.10 -2.60
C ILE A 54 10.20 11.56 -2.31
N GLU A 55 9.34 11.44 -3.31
CA GLU A 55 7.88 11.52 -3.21
C GLU A 55 7.25 10.22 -3.70
N VAL A 56 6.23 9.77 -2.98
CA VAL A 56 5.45 8.57 -3.30
C VAL A 56 3.97 8.91 -3.29
N MET A 57 3.23 8.35 -4.24
CA MET A 57 1.78 8.45 -4.27
C MET A 57 1.20 7.07 -4.52
N ILE A 58 0.33 6.62 -3.63
CA ILE A 58 -0.42 5.38 -3.81
C ILE A 58 -1.80 5.70 -4.34
N PHE A 59 -2.31 4.79 -5.15
CA PHE A 59 -3.67 4.80 -5.67
C PHE A 59 -4.26 3.43 -5.39
N ILE A 60 -5.47 3.35 -4.85
CA ILE A 60 -6.22 2.12 -4.64
C ILE A 60 -7.52 2.26 -5.42
N SER A 61 -7.82 1.28 -6.26
CA SER A 61 -9.00 1.24 -7.13
C SER A 61 -9.68 -0.10 -6.88
N MET A 62 -10.84 -0.05 -6.21
CA MET A 62 -11.39 -1.20 -5.51
C MET A 62 -12.92 -1.31 -5.65
N PRO A 63 -13.45 -2.49 -5.99
CA PRO A 63 -14.88 -2.78 -5.93
C PRO A 63 -15.47 -2.67 -4.52
N LEU A 64 -16.74 -2.27 -4.44
CA LEU A 64 -17.49 -2.17 -3.19
C LEU A 64 -17.47 -3.45 -2.32
N PRO A 65 -17.54 -4.68 -2.88
CA PRO A 65 -17.42 -5.90 -2.09
C PRO A 65 -16.14 -5.96 -1.23
N ILE A 66 -15.00 -5.52 -1.76
CA ILE A 66 -13.73 -5.53 -1.01
C ILE A 66 -13.74 -4.44 0.07
N LEU A 67 -14.34 -3.27 -0.19
CA LEU A 67 -14.53 -2.25 0.86
C LEU A 67 -15.34 -2.80 2.03
N ALA A 68 -16.39 -3.57 1.75
CA ALA A 68 -17.19 -4.21 2.78
C ALA A 68 -16.42 -5.31 3.54
N LEU A 69 -15.58 -6.10 2.86
CA LEU A 69 -14.73 -7.13 3.48
C LEU A 69 -13.70 -6.54 4.45
N THR A 70 -13.15 -5.38 4.12
CA THR A 70 -12.12 -4.71 4.93
C THR A 70 -12.69 -3.82 6.03
N TYR A 71 -14.00 -3.57 6.04
CA TYR A 71 -14.62 -2.73 7.05
C TYR A 71 -14.56 -3.40 8.44
N PRO A 72 -14.20 -2.68 9.52
CA PRO A 72 -13.99 -3.30 10.82
C PRO A 72 -15.21 -4.08 11.34
N SER A 73 -15.06 -5.41 11.45
CA SER A 73 -16.14 -6.35 11.81
C SER A 73 -16.63 -6.20 13.25
N SER A 74 -15.95 -5.41 14.08
CA SER A 74 -16.36 -5.04 15.43
C SER A 74 -17.46 -3.96 15.45
N LEU A 75 -17.73 -3.29 14.33
CA LEU A 75 -18.67 -2.17 14.29
C LEU A 75 -20.10 -2.57 13.93
N GLU A 76 -20.36 -3.58 13.09
CA GLU A 76 -21.75 -3.94 12.79
C GLU A 76 -21.89 -5.33 12.17
N ARG A 77 -22.43 -6.29 12.93
CA ARG A 77 -22.78 -7.63 12.41
C ARG A 77 -24.24 -7.72 11.91
N ILE A 78 -24.98 -6.60 11.82
CA ILE A 78 -26.45 -6.63 11.63
C ILE A 78 -27.02 -5.52 10.72
N ILE A 79 -26.26 -4.49 10.32
CA ILE A 79 -26.78 -3.39 9.50
C ILE A 79 -26.06 -3.39 8.14
N ALA A 80 -26.82 -3.25 7.06
CA ALA A 80 -26.25 -3.02 5.74
C ALA A 80 -25.39 -1.75 5.82
N ILE A 81 -24.07 -1.90 5.62
CA ILE A 81 -23.15 -0.75 5.61
C ILE A 81 -23.64 0.20 4.52
N ASP A 82 -23.97 1.43 4.90
CA ASP A 82 -24.41 2.42 3.93
C ASP A 82 -23.26 2.91 3.05
N GLU A 83 -23.60 3.41 1.86
CA GLU A 83 -22.62 3.86 0.87
C GLU A 83 -21.74 4.99 1.43
N SER A 84 -22.32 5.92 2.22
CA SER A 84 -21.58 7.03 2.83
C SER A 84 -20.50 6.58 3.82
N THR A 85 -20.70 5.45 4.49
CA THR A 85 -19.73 4.84 5.40
C THR A 85 -18.58 4.22 4.62
N LEU A 86 -18.86 3.57 3.49
CA LEU A 86 -17.83 3.00 2.62
C LEU A 86 -17.04 4.10 1.90
N GLU A 87 -17.69 5.20 1.51
CA GLU A 87 -17.03 6.39 0.98
C GLU A 87 -16.04 7.01 1.98
N ALA A 88 -16.38 7.02 3.28
CA ALA A 88 -15.49 7.50 4.33
C ALA A 88 -14.36 6.50 4.65
N TRP A 89 -14.62 5.20 4.51
CA TRP A 89 -13.64 4.15 4.77
C TRP A 89 -12.53 4.11 3.71
N PHE A 90 -12.86 4.44 2.47
CA PHE A 90 -11.95 4.24 1.36
C PHE A 90 -10.68 5.14 1.40
N PRO A 91 -10.76 6.45 1.70
CA PRO A 91 -9.61 7.28 2.05
C PRO A 91 -8.77 6.73 3.21
N GLU A 92 -9.42 6.12 4.20
CA GLU A 92 -8.77 5.59 5.38
C GLU A 92 -7.95 4.33 5.05
N LEU A 93 -8.41 3.49 4.10
CA LEU A 93 -7.60 2.39 3.56
C LEU A 93 -6.33 2.90 2.87
N ALA A 94 -6.44 3.96 2.07
CA ALA A 94 -5.26 4.57 1.45
C ALA A 94 -4.30 5.12 2.52
N ASN A 95 -4.81 5.84 3.51
CA ASN A 95 -4.01 6.33 4.62
C ASN A 95 -3.29 5.19 5.38
N GLN A 96 -3.98 4.08 5.67
CA GLN A 96 -3.40 2.92 6.34
C GLN A 96 -2.34 2.22 5.49
N LEU A 97 -2.57 2.06 4.19
CA LEU A 97 -1.61 1.46 3.26
C LEU A 97 -0.32 2.30 3.20
N MET A 98 -0.47 3.63 3.05
CA MET A 98 0.68 4.53 3.05
C MET A 98 1.41 4.49 4.40
N GLY A 99 0.70 4.40 5.52
CA GLY A 99 1.30 4.24 6.84
C GLY A 99 2.14 2.95 6.96
N LYS A 100 1.64 1.83 6.43
CA LYS A 100 2.39 0.56 6.38
C LYS A 100 3.63 0.66 5.49
N LEU A 101 3.51 1.27 4.30
CA LEU A 101 4.65 1.52 3.41
C LEU A 101 5.70 2.42 4.08
N LYS A 102 5.27 3.54 4.66
CA LYS A 102 6.13 4.45 5.43
C LYS A 102 6.89 3.72 6.53
N ASN A 103 6.22 2.89 7.33
CA ASN A 103 6.86 2.13 8.40
C ASN A 103 7.94 1.19 7.88
N LYS A 104 7.71 0.56 6.72
CA LYS A 104 8.75 -0.23 6.06
C LYS A 104 9.91 0.66 5.63
N LEU A 105 9.64 1.76 4.93
CA LEU A 105 10.65 2.69 4.41
C LEU A 105 11.52 3.35 5.50
N ILE A 106 10.98 3.57 6.70
CA ILE A 106 11.75 4.09 7.86
C ILE A 106 12.93 3.17 8.19
N LEU A 107 12.77 1.84 8.08
CA LEU A 107 13.84 0.87 8.33
C LEU A 107 15.00 0.99 7.34
N TYR A 108 14.75 1.65 6.20
CA TYR A 108 15.71 1.89 5.12
C TYR A 108 16.19 3.36 5.10
N GLY A 109 15.98 4.10 6.19
CA GLY A 109 16.40 5.50 6.33
C GLY A 109 15.50 6.51 5.64
N CYS A 110 14.36 6.08 5.08
CA CYS A 110 13.44 6.95 4.34
C CYS A 110 12.30 7.42 5.25
N ASN A 111 12.34 8.67 5.72
CA ASN A 111 11.33 9.24 6.60
C ASN A 111 10.36 10.14 5.84
N LEU A 112 9.18 9.59 5.50
CA LEU A 112 8.15 10.31 4.75
C LEU A 112 7.22 11.13 5.66
N GLN A 113 6.90 12.33 5.22
CA GLN A 113 5.78 13.13 5.71
C GLN A 113 4.52 12.74 4.93
N MET A 114 3.45 12.40 5.66
CA MET A 114 2.17 12.01 5.06
C MET A 114 1.44 13.26 4.56
N GLY A 115 0.87 13.18 3.36
CA GLY A 115 -0.04 14.18 2.81
C GLY A 115 -1.48 13.95 3.25
N LEU A 116 -2.42 14.16 2.33
CA LEU A 116 -3.85 14.00 2.59
C LEU A 116 -4.49 13.03 1.60
N PRO A 117 -5.41 12.17 2.07
CA PRO A 117 -6.06 11.24 1.17
C PRO A 117 -7.08 11.98 0.29
N ASN A 118 -7.23 11.52 -0.94
CA ASN A 118 -8.22 12.03 -1.90
C ASN A 118 -9.07 10.88 -2.45
N SER A 119 -10.32 11.16 -2.80
CA SER A 119 -11.21 10.22 -3.49
C SER A 119 -11.60 10.75 -4.86
N TYR A 120 -11.72 9.84 -5.82
CA TYR A 120 -12.13 10.11 -7.19
C TYR A 120 -13.20 9.11 -7.59
N PHE A 121 -14.31 9.63 -8.10
CA PHE A 121 -15.43 8.83 -8.60
C PHE A 121 -15.56 9.03 -10.10
N GLY A 122 -15.80 7.94 -10.85
CA GLY A 122 -15.96 7.98 -12.30
C GLY A 122 -14.69 8.41 -13.06
N LYS A 123 -13.51 8.23 -12.45
CA LYS A 123 -12.21 8.49 -13.08
C LYS A 123 -11.40 7.22 -13.15
N ASN A 124 -10.68 7.06 -14.26
CA ASN A 124 -9.70 5.99 -14.40
C ASN A 124 -8.36 6.42 -13.78
N LEU A 125 -7.55 5.43 -13.40
CA LEU A 125 -6.20 5.65 -12.87
C LEU A 125 -5.36 6.55 -13.79
N SER A 126 -5.40 6.31 -15.10
CA SER A 126 -4.65 7.10 -16.10
C SER A 126 -4.99 8.60 -16.12
N GLU A 127 -6.15 9.01 -15.60
CA GLU A 127 -6.58 10.41 -15.55
C GLU A 127 -6.07 11.15 -14.30
N VAL A 128 -5.55 10.42 -13.31
CA VAL A 128 -5.13 10.96 -12.02
C VAL A 128 -3.66 10.70 -11.69
N LEU A 129 -2.97 9.85 -12.46
CA LEU A 129 -1.54 9.62 -12.29
C LEU A 129 -0.74 10.91 -12.56
N PRO A 130 0.21 11.26 -11.67
CA PRO A 130 1.02 12.45 -11.85
C PRO A 130 2.07 12.26 -12.95
N GLU A 131 2.30 13.29 -13.76
CA GLU A 131 3.34 13.26 -14.80
C GLU A 131 4.75 13.28 -14.19
N GLY A 132 5.68 12.54 -14.80
CA GLY A 132 7.10 12.53 -14.41
C GLY A 132 7.47 11.57 -13.27
N TYR A 133 6.55 10.68 -12.87
CA TYR A 133 6.78 9.65 -11.87
C TYR A 133 7.04 8.30 -12.55
N ASP A 134 7.78 7.44 -11.87
CA ASP A 134 7.86 6.02 -12.18
C ASP A 134 6.62 5.33 -11.58
N HIS A 135 5.85 4.63 -12.43
CA HIS A 135 4.59 4.00 -12.03
C HIS A 135 4.68 2.47 -12.08
N ALA A 136 4.13 1.82 -11.06
CA ALA A 136 3.92 0.38 -11.05
C ALA A 136 2.49 0.05 -10.60
N THR A 137 1.78 -0.72 -11.41
CA THR A 137 0.43 -1.20 -11.12
C THR A 137 0.46 -2.64 -10.64
N PHE A 138 -0.30 -2.89 -9.58
CA PHE A 138 -0.42 -4.16 -8.90
C PHE A 138 -1.89 -4.56 -8.81
N TYR A 139 -2.18 -5.77 -9.25
CA TYR A 139 -3.44 -6.49 -9.15
C TYR A 139 -3.38 -7.56 -8.06
N PHE A 140 -4.43 -7.66 -7.27
CA PHE A 140 -4.57 -8.64 -6.21
C PHE A 140 -5.95 -9.28 -6.25
N ASP A 141 -5.99 -10.57 -5.92
CA ASP A 141 -7.21 -11.31 -5.60
C ASP A 141 -7.30 -11.40 -4.07
N VAL A 142 -8.43 -10.96 -3.53
CA VAL A 142 -8.79 -10.92 -2.11
C VAL A 142 -10.11 -11.65 -1.93
N ASP A 143 -10.08 -12.81 -1.28
CA ASP A 143 -11.26 -13.65 -1.03
C ASP A 143 -12.11 -13.91 -2.30
N GLY A 144 -11.48 -13.95 -3.48
CA GLY A 144 -12.14 -14.16 -4.78
C GLY A 144 -12.54 -12.89 -5.54
N GLU A 145 -12.35 -11.70 -4.96
CA GLU A 145 -12.59 -10.40 -5.58
C GLU A 145 -11.27 -9.75 -6.00
N VAL A 146 -11.25 -9.04 -7.13
CA VAL A 146 -10.03 -8.42 -7.66
C VAL A 146 -10.03 -6.91 -7.48
N PHE A 147 -8.89 -6.35 -7.08
CA PHE A 147 -8.66 -4.90 -7.10
C PHE A 147 -7.30 -4.55 -7.70
N GLU A 148 -7.14 -3.28 -8.08
CA GLU A 148 -5.87 -2.74 -8.55
C GLU A 148 -5.36 -1.64 -7.61
N THR A 149 -4.05 -1.52 -7.53
CA THR A 149 -3.38 -0.43 -6.81
C THR A 149 -2.14 -0.01 -7.58
N CYS A 150 -1.85 1.28 -7.58
CA CYS A 150 -0.68 1.82 -8.26
C CYS A 150 0.20 2.56 -7.26
N LEU A 151 1.50 2.37 -7.40
CA LEU A 151 2.50 3.19 -6.73
C LEU A 151 3.19 4.07 -7.78
N SER A 152 3.18 5.37 -7.53
CA SER A 152 3.93 6.37 -8.29
C SER A 152 5.09 6.89 -7.45
N ILE A 153 6.29 6.92 -8.00
CA ILE A 153 7.51 7.29 -7.30
C ILE A 153 8.24 8.39 -8.09
N ASN A 154 8.64 9.45 -7.40
CA ASN A 154 9.56 10.44 -7.94
C ASN A 154 10.76 10.60 -6.98
N ILE A 155 11.96 10.34 -7.49
CA ILE A 155 13.21 10.44 -6.72
C ILE A 155 13.91 11.74 -7.12
N PHE A 156 14.08 12.64 -6.16
CA PHE A 156 14.76 13.92 -6.34
C PHE A 156 16.26 13.81 -6.06
N ASN A 157 16.65 12.89 -5.18
CA ASN A 157 18.05 12.65 -4.83
C ASN A 157 18.59 11.37 -5.48
N GLU A 158 19.43 11.52 -6.50
CA GLU A 158 20.01 10.39 -7.25
C GLU A 158 20.97 9.54 -6.40
N ASP A 159 21.48 10.07 -5.29
CA ASP A 159 22.36 9.36 -4.34
C ASP A 159 21.57 8.57 -3.29
N MET A 160 20.24 8.54 -3.38
CA MET A 160 19.38 7.80 -2.46
C MET A 160 19.76 6.31 -2.44
N VAL A 161 19.99 5.77 -1.24
CA VAL A 161 20.27 4.35 -1.02
C VAL A 161 19.24 3.78 -0.06
N VAL A 162 18.40 2.88 -0.56
CA VAL A 162 17.54 2.03 0.28
C VAL A 162 18.39 0.84 0.74
N LEU A 163 18.72 0.78 2.03
CA LEU A 163 19.56 -0.29 2.58
C LEU A 163 18.83 -1.63 2.49
N SER A 164 18.97 -2.38 1.39
CA SER A 164 18.39 -3.73 1.25
C SER A 164 18.54 -4.49 2.56
N SER A 165 17.46 -5.11 3.04
CA SER A 165 17.48 -5.94 4.26
C SER A 165 18.31 -7.20 3.99
N GLY A 166 19.62 -7.02 3.84
CA GLY A 166 20.59 -8.08 3.99
C GLY A 166 20.48 -8.52 5.44
N ASN A 167 20.05 -9.77 5.63
CA ASN A 167 20.03 -10.54 6.87
C ASN A 167 20.14 -9.64 8.10
N VAL A 168 19.01 -9.39 8.76
CA VAL A 168 19.07 -9.13 10.20
C VAL A 168 19.83 -10.31 10.77
N ASP A 169 21.12 -10.09 11.01
CA ASP A 169 22.01 -10.99 11.68
C ASP A 169 21.36 -11.17 13.04
N THR A 170 20.65 -12.28 13.22
CA THR A 170 20.35 -12.79 14.55
C THR A 170 21.73 -13.12 15.14
N GLY A 171 22.37 -12.09 15.69
CA GLY A 171 23.63 -12.19 16.41
C GLY A 171 23.54 -13.31 17.44
N PRO A 172 24.68 -13.91 17.76
CA PRO A 172 24.74 -15.23 18.36
C PRO A 172 24.11 -15.25 19.75
N ASP A 173 23.42 -16.35 20.01
CA ASP A 173 23.17 -16.97 21.32
C ASP A 173 24.13 -16.48 22.41
N ASP A 174 23.61 -15.77 23.42
CA ASP A 174 24.26 -15.65 24.71
C ASP A 174 23.26 -15.25 25.80
N GLY A 175 23.03 -16.14 26.76
CA GLY A 175 22.35 -15.82 28.01
C GLY A 175 21.49 -16.95 28.56
N GLU A 176 22.13 -18.03 29.01
CA GLU A 176 21.53 -19.03 29.89
C GLU A 176 20.66 -18.39 30.98
N LEU A 177 19.45 -18.92 31.15
CA LEU A 177 18.60 -18.64 32.30
C LEU A 177 19.26 -19.20 33.56
N GLU A 178 20.03 -18.38 34.29
CA GLU A 178 20.36 -18.68 35.68
C GLU A 178 19.11 -18.48 36.54
N LEU A 179 18.51 -19.60 36.95
CA LEU A 179 17.58 -19.67 38.08
C LEU A 179 18.34 -19.32 39.37
N PHE A 180 17.94 -18.21 40.00
CA PHE A 180 18.12 -17.98 41.44
C PHE A 180 16.76 -17.66 42.07
#